data_AF-A0A524CQZ4-F1
#
_entry.id   AF-A0A524CQZ4-F1
#
_cell.length_a   1.000
_cell.length_b   1.000
_cell.length_c   1.000
_cell.angle_alpha   90.00
_cell.angle_beta   90.00
_cell.angle_gamma   90.00
#
_symmetry.space_group_name_H-M   'P 1'
#
loop_
_entity.id
_entity.type
_entity.pdbx_description
1 polymer ?
#
loop_
_entity_poly.entity_id
_entity_poly.type
_entity_poly.pdbx_seq_one_letter_code
_entity_poly.pdbx_strand_id
1 'polypeptide(L)'
;MMNSSNKLRDSMNKIVEFAKNNMVKDFLHGWSHVERVIKYARYINNEVKANWEIIYCAVLLHDIGHKYGSKNHNVKSAEITDGFLKELKIEEKTIENIKHSILTHSRQYATNKPTTPEAKVLFDADGMDLFGAIGLMRALLSCTLKNKGFTCIIKKCEWRLEEVKNFYNDRARVFVKENSMIIELYLSKLKEQLKFL
;
A
#
# COMPACT_ATOMS: atom_id res chain seq x y z
N MET A 1 -10.13 27.83 -19.46
CA MET A 1 -9.00 27.15 -18.77
C MET A 1 -9.57 26.00 -17.96
N MET A 2 -9.16 24.76 -18.22
CA MET A 2 -9.65 23.61 -17.45
C MET A 2 -9.02 23.66 -16.05
N ASN A 3 -9.85 23.56 -15.01
CA ASN A 3 -9.38 23.41 -13.63
C ASN A 3 -8.47 22.19 -13.52
N SER A 4 -7.39 22.26 -12.74
CA SER A 4 -6.38 21.19 -12.63
C SER A 4 -6.97 19.83 -12.21
N SER A 5 -8.06 19.85 -11.45
CA SER A 5 -8.88 18.68 -11.08
C SER A 5 -9.45 17.93 -12.29
N ASN A 6 -9.82 18.64 -13.36
CA ASN A 6 -10.37 18.04 -14.57
C ASN A 6 -9.28 17.29 -15.35
N LYS A 7 -8.04 17.80 -15.39
CA LYS A 7 -6.98 17.19 -16.19
C LYS A 7 -6.53 15.83 -15.65
N LEU A 8 -6.40 15.69 -14.32
CA LEU A 8 -6.06 14.42 -13.69
C LEU A 8 -7.16 13.38 -13.94
N ARG A 9 -8.42 13.79 -13.78
CA ARG A 9 -9.59 12.93 -14.03
C ARG A 9 -9.65 12.48 -15.49
N ASP A 10 -9.45 13.39 -16.43
CA ASP A 10 -9.46 13.09 -17.87
C ASP A 10 -8.32 12.15 -18.28
N SER A 11 -7.21 12.15 -17.54
CA SER A 11 -6.04 11.31 -17.83
C SER A 11 -6.10 9.94 -17.15
N MET A 12 -7.14 9.64 -16.38
CA MET A 12 -7.16 8.48 -15.49
C MET A 12 -7.06 7.13 -16.24
N ASN A 13 -7.65 7.03 -17.44
CA ASN A 13 -7.51 5.80 -18.26
C ASN A 13 -6.05 5.54 -18.64
N LYS A 14 -5.30 6.58 -19.01
CA LYS A 14 -3.87 6.48 -19.33
C LYS A 14 -3.06 6.10 -18.09
N ILE A 15 -3.43 6.64 -16.93
CA ILE A 15 -2.77 6.33 -15.66
C ILE A 15 -3.00 4.86 -15.28
N VAL A 16 -4.22 4.33 -15.44
CA VAL A 16 -4.54 2.92 -15.19
C VAL A 16 -3.75 2.01 -16.13
N GLU A 17 -3.69 2.34 -17.42
CA GLU A 17 -2.94 1.57 -18.40
C GLU A 17 -1.43 1.58 -18.09
N PHE A 18 -0.89 2.75 -17.78
CA PHE A 18 0.51 2.90 -17.37
C PHE A 18 0.82 2.08 -16.12
N ALA A 19 -0.04 2.14 -15.10
CA ALA A 19 0.09 1.35 -13.88
C ALA A 19 0.12 -0.16 -14.19
N LYS A 20 -0.85 -0.67 -14.97
CA LYS A 20 -0.91 -2.08 -15.36
C LYS A 20 0.33 -2.55 -16.12
N ASN A 21 0.86 -1.71 -17.01
CA ASN A 21 2.03 -2.04 -17.82
C ASN A 21 3.35 -2.01 -17.02
N ASN A 22 3.40 -1.25 -15.93
CA ASN A 22 4.60 -1.08 -15.10
C ASN A 22 4.58 -1.90 -13.80
N MET A 23 3.42 -2.43 -13.40
CA MET A 23 3.30 -3.25 -12.20
C MET A 23 3.97 -4.62 -12.38
N VAL A 24 4.56 -5.13 -11.31
CA VAL A 24 5.02 -6.53 -11.28
C VAL A 24 3.83 -7.48 -11.38
N LYS A 25 4.06 -8.69 -11.91
CA LYS A 25 3.00 -9.71 -12.09
C LYS A 25 2.94 -10.72 -10.95
N ASP A 26 3.61 -10.44 -9.84
CA ASP A 26 3.61 -11.33 -8.70
C ASP A 26 2.34 -11.19 -7.84
N PHE A 27 2.11 -12.18 -7.00
CA PHE A 27 0.92 -12.26 -6.17
C PHE A 27 0.88 -11.21 -5.04
N LEU A 28 2.05 -10.74 -4.59
CA LEU A 28 2.20 -9.85 -3.43
C LEU A 28 2.06 -8.37 -3.81
N HIS A 29 2.50 -7.99 -5.00
CA HIS A 29 2.62 -6.59 -5.43
C HIS A 29 1.94 -6.33 -6.78
N GLY A 30 1.29 -7.33 -7.37
CA GLY A 30 0.60 -7.19 -8.65
C GLY A 30 -0.76 -6.49 -8.57
N TRP A 31 -1.46 -6.45 -9.71
CA TRP A 31 -2.70 -5.68 -9.87
C TRP A 31 -3.80 -6.03 -8.85
N SER A 32 -3.90 -7.31 -8.45
CA SER A 32 -4.91 -7.72 -7.45
C SER A 32 -4.70 -7.07 -6.09
N HIS A 33 -3.46 -6.73 -5.73
CA HIS A 33 -3.15 -5.95 -4.52
C HIS A 33 -3.65 -4.52 -4.67
N VAL A 34 -3.34 -3.84 -5.79
CA VAL A 34 -3.83 -2.49 -6.08
C VAL A 34 -5.37 -2.42 -6.02
N GLU A 35 -6.07 -3.41 -6.57
CA GLU A 35 -7.54 -3.48 -6.52
C GLU A 35 -8.09 -3.54 -5.08
N ARG A 36 -7.41 -4.24 -4.17
CA ARG A 36 -7.79 -4.27 -2.75
C ARG A 36 -7.49 -2.93 -2.08
N VAL A 37 -6.32 -2.35 -2.33
CA VAL A 37 -5.94 -1.04 -1.79
C VAL A 37 -6.90 0.05 -2.26
N ILE A 38 -7.39 0.03 -3.51
CA ILE A 38 -8.43 0.96 -4.00
C ILE A 38 -9.70 0.85 -3.13
N LYS A 39 -10.14 -0.37 -2.82
CA LYS A 39 -11.35 -0.60 -2.00
C LYS A 39 -11.15 -0.10 -0.57
N TYR A 40 -10.00 -0.37 0.03
CA TYR A 40 -9.66 0.13 1.37
C TYR A 40 -9.53 1.65 1.41
N ALA A 41 -8.86 2.25 0.42
CA ALA A 41 -8.73 3.70 0.30
C ALA A 41 -10.10 4.37 0.18
N ARG A 42 -11.03 3.79 -0.60
CA ARG A 42 -12.40 4.30 -0.71
C ARG A 42 -13.17 4.16 0.60
N TYR A 43 -13.03 3.02 1.27
CA TYR A 43 -13.66 2.77 2.58
C TYR A 43 -13.23 3.80 3.63
N ILE A 44 -11.94 4.12 3.69
CA ILE A 44 -11.38 5.16 4.57
C ILE A 44 -11.87 6.55 4.11
N ASN A 45 -11.75 6.87 2.82
CA ASN A 45 -12.03 8.21 2.31
C ASN A 45 -13.52 8.61 2.39
N ASN A 46 -14.42 7.65 2.57
CA ASN A 46 -15.82 7.92 2.87
C ASN A 46 -16.01 8.75 4.16
N GLU A 47 -15.04 8.73 5.08
CA GLU A 47 -15.03 9.55 6.30
C GLU A 47 -14.05 10.72 6.22
N VAL A 48 -12.84 10.49 5.68
CA VAL A 48 -11.80 11.52 5.58
C VAL A 48 -12.17 12.67 4.62
N LYS A 49 -12.94 12.36 3.56
CA LYS A 49 -13.35 13.31 2.51
C LYS A 49 -12.17 14.06 1.85
N ALA A 50 -11.01 13.42 1.74
CA ALA A 50 -9.87 13.94 1.01
C ALA A 50 -10.04 13.79 -0.52
N ASN A 51 -9.13 14.40 -1.29
CA ASN A 51 -9.22 14.41 -2.75
C ASN A 51 -9.10 12.99 -3.33
N TRP A 52 -10.21 12.47 -3.86
CA TRP A 52 -10.26 11.09 -4.34
C TRP A 52 -9.39 10.87 -5.58
N GLU A 53 -9.30 11.82 -6.49
CA GLU A 53 -8.50 11.69 -7.71
C GLU A 53 -7.01 11.56 -7.38
N ILE A 54 -6.52 12.32 -6.40
CA ILE A 54 -5.13 12.22 -5.88
C ILE A 54 -4.91 10.86 -5.21
N ILE A 55 -5.82 10.45 -4.31
CA ILE A 55 -5.73 9.14 -3.63
C ILE A 55 -5.70 8.01 -4.65
N TYR A 56 -6.64 8.01 -5.58
CA TYR A 56 -6.79 6.96 -6.57
C TYR A 56 -5.57 6.89 -7.48
N CYS A 57 -5.05 8.02 -7.96
CA CYS A 57 -3.80 8.07 -8.72
C CYS A 57 -2.61 7.52 -7.92
N ALA A 58 -2.47 7.95 -6.66
CA ALA A 58 -1.38 7.48 -5.80
C ALA A 58 -1.46 5.96 -5.55
N VAL A 59 -2.66 5.42 -5.30
CA VAL A 59 -2.88 3.98 -5.13
C VAL A 59 -2.50 3.21 -6.40
N LEU A 60 -2.87 3.69 -7.58
CA LEU A 60 -2.54 3.03 -8.84
C LEU A 60 -1.02 2.91 -9.08
N LEU A 61 -0.26 3.90 -8.60
CA LEU A 61 1.15 4.06 -8.92
C LEU A 61 2.11 3.69 -7.77
N HIS A 62 1.63 3.43 -6.55
CA HIS A 62 2.52 3.32 -5.37
C HIS A 62 3.56 2.19 -5.45
N ASP A 63 3.24 1.08 -6.13
CA ASP A 63 4.05 -0.14 -6.19
C ASP A 63 4.77 -0.37 -7.54
N ILE A 64 4.63 0.54 -8.52
CA ILE A 64 5.26 0.37 -9.85
C ILE A 64 6.80 0.33 -9.80
N GLY A 65 7.41 0.82 -8.72
CA GLY A 65 8.84 0.75 -8.46
C GLY A 65 9.35 -0.66 -8.14
N HIS A 66 8.47 -1.62 -7.77
CA HIS A 66 8.86 -2.98 -7.41
C HIS A 66 9.60 -3.73 -8.53
N LYS A 67 9.37 -3.39 -9.80
CA LYS A 67 10.09 -3.99 -10.94
C LYS A 67 11.59 -3.68 -10.94
N TYR A 68 12.02 -2.66 -10.21
CA TYR A 68 13.44 -2.27 -10.05
C TYR A 68 14.05 -2.80 -8.76
N GLY A 69 13.29 -3.56 -7.97
CA GLY A 69 13.69 -4.09 -6.68
C GLY A 69 12.76 -3.69 -5.54
N SER A 70 12.79 -4.47 -4.46
CA SER A 70 11.92 -4.25 -3.30
C SER A 70 12.41 -3.13 -2.37
N LYS A 71 13.73 -2.94 -2.27
CA LYS A 71 14.32 -1.85 -1.48
C LYS A 71 14.04 -0.52 -2.16
N ASN A 72 13.55 0.45 -1.39
CA ASN A 72 13.25 1.81 -1.85
C ASN A 72 12.27 1.86 -3.04
N HIS A 73 11.36 0.87 -3.18
CA HIS A 73 10.36 0.87 -4.24
C HIS A 73 9.51 2.14 -4.21
N ASN A 74 9.17 2.67 -3.03
CA ASN A 74 8.47 3.94 -2.83
C ASN A 74 9.19 5.12 -3.50
N VAL A 75 10.53 5.19 -3.37
CA VAL A 75 11.33 6.24 -4.03
C VAL A 75 11.28 6.09 -5.54
N LYS A 76 11.45 4.87 -6.05
CA LYS A 76 11.38 4.60 -7.49
C LYS A 76 9.99 4.84 -8.07
N SER A 77 8.94 4.41 -7.40
CA SER A 77 7.56 4.69 -7.79
C SER A 77 7.30 6.19 -7.88
N ALA A 78 7.80 6.98 -6.92
CA ALA A 78 7.63 8.43 -6.92
C ALA A 78 8.44 9.12 -8.03
N GLU A 79 9.66 8.69 -8.31
CA GLU A 79 10.48 9.17 -9.44
C GLU A 79 9.77 8.92 -10.79
N ILE A 80 9.29 7.69 -11.01
CA ILE A 80 8.57 7.32 -12.24
C ILE A 80 7.26 8.10 -12.36
N THR A 81 6.54 8.26 -11.25
CA THR A 81 5.28 9.02 -11.22
C THR A 81 5.49 10.49 -11.55
N ASP A 82 6.58 11.12 -11.06
CA ASP A 82 6.90 12.52 -11.38
C ASP A 82 7.03 12.74 -12.88
N GLY A 83 7.87 11.94 -13.55
CA GLY A 83 8.10 12.05 -14.98
C GLY A 83 6.82 11.81 -15.78
N PHE A 84 6.10 10.73 -15.48
CA PHE A 84 4.88 10.36 -16.20
C PHE A 84 3.76 11.40 -16.06
N LEU A 85 3.52 11.94 -14.85
CA LEU A 85 2.46 12.93 -14.66
C LEU A 85 2.82 14.29 -15.27
N LYS A 86 4.11 14.65 -15.34
CA LYS A 86 4.59 15.84 -16.07
C LYS A 86 4.34 15.71 -17.57
N GLU A 87 4.57 14.54 -18.16
CA GLU A 87 4.23 14.27 -19.57
C GLU A 87 2.73 14.43 -19.87
N LEU A 88 1.87 14.09 -18.90
CA LEU A 88 0.42 14.29 -18.97
C LEU A 88 -0.02 15.75 -18.73
N LYS A 89 0.93 16.65 -18.44
CA LYS A 89 0.70 18.07 -18.13
C LYS A 89 -0.21 18.26 -16.91
N ILE A 90 -0.05 17.41 -15.89
CA ILE A 90 -0.71 17.58 -14.59
C ILE A 90 -0.04 18.73 -13.82
N GLU A 91 -0.82 19.47 -13.04
CA GLU A 91 -0.33 20.59 -12.23
C GLU A 91 0.71 20.12 -11.18
N GLU A 92 1.82 20.85 -11.04
CA GLU A 92 2.92 20.49 -10.13
C GLU A 92 2.43 20.23 -8.69
N LYS A 93 1.56 21.07 -8.15
CA LYS A 93 0.98 20.89 -6.80
C LYS A 93 0.24 19.56 -6.63
N THR A 94 -0.44 19.10 -7.69
CA THR A 94 -1.13 17.80 -7.69
C THR A 94 -0.12 16.66 -7.75
N ILE A 95 0.91 16.80 -8.59
CA ILE A 95 2.01 15.83 -8.70
C ILE A 95 2.75 15.69 -7.35
N GLU A 96 3.05 16.80 -6.67
CA GLU A 96 3.71 16.80 -5.37
C GLU A 96 2.92 16.04 -4.30
N ASN A 97 1.60 16.21 -4.23
CA ASN A 97 0.78 15.48 -3.27
C ASN A 97 0.72 13.96 -3.58
N ILE A 98 0.61 13.60 -4.87
CA ILE A 98 0.65 12.19 -5.31
C ILE A 98 2.00 11.57 -4.96
N LYS A 99 3.11 12.25 -5.29
CA LYS A 99 4.47 11.80 -4.97
C LYS A 99 4.68 11.66 -3.48
N HIS A 100 4.23 12.63 -2.69
CA HIS A 100 4.32 12.55 -1.23
C HIS A 100 3.58 11.33 -0.67
N SER A 101 2.38 11.08 -1.17
CA SER A 101 1.59 9.90 -0.82
C SER A 101 2.35 8.62 -1.12
N ILE A 102 2.94 8.50 -2.32
CA ILE A 102 3.74 7.35 -2.74
C ILE A 102 5.06 7.25 -1.95
N LEU A 103 5.76 8.34 -1.69
CA LEU A 103 7.03 8.30 -0.96
C LEU A 103 6.84 7.82 0.49
N THR A 104 5.73 8.19 1.10
CA THR A 104 5.48 7.97 2.52
C THR A 104 4.65 6.73 2.83
N HIS A 105 4.09 6.03 1.83
CA HIS A 105 3.22 4.86 2.07
C HIS A 105 3.96 3.67 2.71
N SER A 106 5.24 3.48 2.38
CA SER A 106 5.95 2.25 2.75
C SER A 106 6.27 2.19 4.24
N ARG A 107 5.67 1.23 4.95
CA ARG A 107 5.95 1.00 6.39
C ARG A 107 7.38 0.56 6.71
N GLN A 108 8.10 0.02 5.72
CA GLN A 108 9.47 -0.50 5.90
C GLN A 108 10.55 0.45 5.38
N TYR A 109 10.26 1.23 4.34
CA TYR A 109 11.27 2.01 3.62
C TYR A 109 11.01 3.51 3.60
N ALA A 110 9.85 3.99 4.05
CA ALA A 110 9.61 5.43 4.14
C ALA A 110 10.48 6.05 5.24
N THR A 111 11.19 7.12 4.88
CA THR A 111 11.98 7.92 5.83
C THR A 111 11.16 9.03 6.49
N ASN A 112 10.06 9.42 5.85
CA ASN A 112 9.16 10.48 6.29
C ASN A 112 7.75 9.93 6.55
N LYS A 113 7.01 10.58 7.47
CA LYS A 113 5.63 10.25 7.77
C LYS A 113 4.66 10.94 6.79
N PRO A 114 3.50 10.32 6.47
CA PRO A 114 2.47 10.97 5.68
C PRO A 114 1.90 12.18 6.43
N THR A 115 1.91 13.34 5.78
CA THR A 115 1.43 14.61 6.35
C THR A 115 0.10 15.07 5.77
N THR A 116 -0.19 14.74 4.50
CA THR A 116 -1.45 15.10 3.85
C THR A 116 -2.55 14.06 4.15
N PRO A 117 -3.84 14.46 4.10
CA PRO A 117 -4.94 13.52 4.20
C PRO A 117 -4.85 12.38 3.17
N GLU A 118 -4.50 12.69 1.93
CA GLU A 118 -4.37 11.69 0.85
C GLU A 118 -3.25 10.69 1.14
N ALA A 119 -2.10 11.16 1.62
CA ALA A 119 -0.98 10.29 2.00
C ALA A 119 -1.34 9.37 3.17
N LYS A 120 -2.07 9.89 4.17
CA LYS A 120 -2.55 9.09 5.30
C LYS A 120 -3.56 8.02 4.86
N VAL A 121 -4.45 8.35 3.92
CA VAL A 121 -5.39 7.38 3.35
C VAL A 121 -4.65 6.26 2.63
N LEU A 122 -3.67 6.58 1.76
CA LEU A 122 -2.88 5.56 1.06
C LEU A 122 -2.08 4.69 2.04
N PHE A 123 -1.39 5.31 3.01
CA PHE A 123 -0.60 4.59 4.02
C PHE A 123 -1.43 3.58 4.83
N ASP A 124 -2.64 3.98 5.22
CA ASP A 124 -3.54 3.09 5.95
C ASP A 124 -4.16 2.04 5.02
N ALA A 125 -4.57 2.41 3.82
CA ALA A 125 -5.18 1.48 2.86
C ALA A 125 -4.22 0.35 2.44
N ASP A 126 -2.95 0.67 2.17
CA ASP A 126 -1.91 -0.32 1.90
C ASP A 126 -1.65 -1.17 3.16
N GLY A 127 -1.55 -0.52 4.32
CA GLY A 127 -1.37 -1.19 5.61
C GLY A 127 -2.48 -2.20 5.95
N MET A 128 -3.74 -1.90 5.63
CA MET A 128 -4.87 -2.80 5.85
C MET A 128 -4.70 -4.15 5.12
N ASP A 129 -4.03 -4.16 3.96
CA ASP A 129 -3.78 -5.40 3.20
C ASP A 129 -2.72 -6.32 3.84
N LEU A 130 -2.13 -5.90 4.97
CA LEU A 130 -1.24 -6.73 5.79
C LEU A 130 -1.98 -7.55 6.86
N PHE A 131 -3.27 -7.27 7.08
CA PHE A 131 -4.08 -7.88 8.12
C PHE A 131 -5.15 -8.84 7.57
N GLY A 132 -5.78 -9.61 8.47
CA GLY A 132 -6.80 -10.57 8.12
C GLY A 132 -6.25 -11.81 7.42
N ALA A 133 -7.15 -12.61 6.85
CA ALA A 133 -6.79 -13.83 6.13
C ALA A 133 -5.87 -13.55 4.92
N ILE A 134 -6.16 -12.47 4.19
CA ILE A 134 -5.36 -12.02 3.04
C ILE A 134 -3.96 -11.63 3.51
N GLY A 135 -3.90 -10.82 4.57
CA GLY A 135 -2.66 -10.45 5.23
C GLY A 135 -1.85 -11.70 5.55
N LEU A 136 -2.38 -12.60 6.37
CA LEU A 136 -1.70 -13.83 6.78
C LEU A 136 -1.11 -14.58 5.57
N MET A 137 -1.93 -14.87 4.56
CA MET A 137 -1.48 -15.50 3.32
C MET A 137 -0.29 -14.76 2.67
N ARG A 138 -0.33 -13.42 2.58
CA ARG A 138 0.78 -12.60 2.06
C ARG A 138 2.06 -12.73 2.91
N ALA A 139 1.96 -12.92 4.23
CA ALA A 139 3.14 -13.16 5.08
C ALA A 139 3.78 -14.52 4.76
N LEU A 140 2.96 -15.56 4.67
CA LEU A 140 3.42 -16.93 4.38
C LEU A 140 4.12 -16.97 3.02
N LEU A 141 3.44 -16.50 1.97
CA LEU A 141 3.98 -16.46 0.60
C LEU A 141 5.28 -15.65 0.51
N SER A 142 5.34 -14.50 1.19
CA SER A 142 6.54 -13.67 1.18
C SER A 142 7.77 -14.36 1.79
N CYS A 143 7.60 -15.27 2.75
CA CYS A 143 8.70 -16.02 3.36
C CYS A 143 9.07 -17.25 2.53
N THR A 144 8.06 -17.99 2.05
CA THR A 144 8.28 -19.21 1.25
C THR A 144 8.95 -18.91 -0.09
N LEU A 145 8.52 -17.86 -0.80
CA LEU A 145 9.14 -17.43 -2.07
C LEU A 145 10.60 -16.98 -1.91
N LYS A 146 11.04 -16.68 -0.68
CA LYS A 146 12.43 -16.31 -0.36
C LYS A 146 13.22 -17.46 0.26
N ASN A 147 12.69 -18.69 0.20
CA ASN A 147 13.25 -19.88 0.86
C ASN A 147 13.55 -19.65 2.36
N LYS A 148 12.67 -18.90 3.04
CA LYS A 148 12.79 -18.66 4.47
C LYS A 148 11.81 -19.53 5.24
N GLY A 149 12.30 -20.24 6.25
CA GLY A 149 11.49 -21.12 7.10
C GLY A 149 10.60 -20.38 8.11
N PHE A 150 10.08 -21.13 9.10
CA PHE A 150 9.12 -20.63 10.08
C PHE A 150 9.58 -19.41 10.88
N THR A 151 10.88 -19.25 11.13
CA THR A 151 11.44 -18.06 11.79
C THR A 151 11.08 -16.75 11.05
N CYS A 152 11.04 -16.77 9.72
CA CYS A 152 10.61 -15.61 8.94
C CYS A 152 9.12 -15.32 9.13
N ILE A 153 8.30 -16.38 9.09
CA ILE A 153 6.85 -16.26 9.24
C ILE A 153 6.50 -15.69 10.61
N ILE A 154 7.11 -16.22 11.67
CA ILE A 154 6.93 -15.76 13.05
C ILE A 154 7.26 -14.27 13.16
N LYS A 155 8.48 -13.87 12.77
CA LYS A 155 8.92 -12.47 12.84
C LYS A 155 8.02 -11.53 12.03
N LYS A 156 7.51 -11.99 10.88
CA LYS A 156 6.64 -11.16 10.04
C LYS A 156 5.23 -11.03 10.61
N CYS A 157 4.71 -12.06 11.27
CA CYS A 157 3.44 -11.98 11.99
C CYS A 157 3.57 -11.07 13.22
N GLU A 158 4.63 -11.24 14.02
CA GLU A 158 4.92 -10.38 15.18
C GLU A 158 5.00 -8.91 14.79
N TRP A 159 5.81 -8.58 13.78
CA TRP A 159 5.92 -7.21 13.27
C TRP A 159 4.56 -6.64 12.85
N ARG A 160 3.70 -7.44 12.19
CA ARG A 160 2.36 -6.96 11.82
C ARG A 160 1.46 -6.71 13.02
N LEU A 161 1.53 -7.54 14.05
CA LEU A 161 0.78 -7.30 15.29
C LEU A 161 1.26 -6.03 16.00
N GLU A 162 2.55 -5.72 15.94
CA GLU A 162 3.09 -4.45 16.42
C GLU A 162 2.59 -3.24 15.61
N GLU A 163 2.40 -3.41 14.29
CA GLU A 163 1.93 -2.36 13.38
C GLU A 163 0.47 -1.97 13.57
N VAL A 164 -0.34 -2.73 14.32
CA VAL A 164 -1.76 -2.42 14.60
C VAL A 164 -1.94 -1.00 15.16
N LYS A 165 -0.96 -0.51 15.92
CA LYS A 165 -0.98 0.84 16.52
C LYS A 165 -0.62 1.97 15.54
N ASN A 166 -0.14 1.65 14.35
CA ASN A 166 0.44 2.59 13.39
C ASN A 166 -0.54 2.87 12.23
N PHE A 167 -1.73 3.41 12.57
CA PHE A 167 -2.77 3.78 11.60
C PHE A 167 -3.33 5.17 11.93
N TYR A 168 -3.55 5.99 10.90
CA TYR A 168 -3.96 7.39 11.05
C TYR A 168 -5.48 7.58 11.15
N ASN A 169 -6.26 6.74 10.49
CA ASN A 169 -7.71 6.87 10.33
C ASN A 169 -8.46 5.86 11.21
N ASP A 170 -9.58 6.28 11.81
CA ASP A 170 -10.36 5.45 12.75
C ASP A 170 -10.92 4.17 12.11
N ARG A 171 -11.47 4.27 10.90
CA ARG A 171 -11.93 3.11 10.14
C ARG A 171 -10.85 2.07 9.91
N ALA A 172 -9.62 2.53 9.63
CA ALA A 172 -8.49 1.63 9.44
C ALA A 172 -8.11 0.97 10.77
N ARG A 173 -8.04 1.74 11.86
CA ARG A 173 -7.77 1.24 13.22
C ARG A 173 -8.75 0.14 13.64
N VAL A 174 -10.05 0.35 13.44
CA VAL A 174 -11.08 -0.66 13.75
C VAL A 174 -10.86 -1.92 12.92
N PHE A 175 -10.73 -1.76 11.60
CA PHE A 175 -10.53 -2.89 10.68
C PHE A 175 -9.31 -3.72 11.07
N VAL A 176 -8.14 -3.11 11.30
CA VAL A 176 -6.92 -3.86 11.57
C VAL A 176 -6.93 -4.54 12.93
N LYS A 177 -7.61 -3.94 13.93
CA LYS A 177 -7.80 -4.56 15.24
C LYS A 177 -8.68 -5.80 15.15
N GLU A 178 -9.78 -5.74 14.41
CA GLU A 178 -10.65 -6.91 14.21
C GLU A 178 -9.92 -8.00 13.42
N ASN A 179 -9.15 -7.61 12.42
CA ASN A 179 -8.46 -8.51 11.52
C ASN A 179 -7.08 -8.98 12.02
N SER A 180 -6.59 -8.53 13.18
CA SER A 180 -5.35 -9.04 13.79
C SER A 180 -5.56 -10.39 14.48
N MET A 181 -6.77 -10.67 14.96
CA MET A 181 -7.09 -11.87 15.74
C MET A 181 -6.72 -13.17 15.00
N ILE A 182 -6.93 -13.23 13.69
CA ILE A 182 -6.56 -14.41 12.89
C ILE A 182 -5.04 -14.62 12.82
N ILE A 183 -4.26 -13.54 12.81
CA ILE A 183 -2.80 -13.59 12.80
C ILE A 183 -2.31 -14.02 14.20
N GLU A 184 -2.92 -13.50 15.27
CA GLU A 184 -2.61 -13.88 16.65
C GLU A 184 -2.86 -15.37 16.89
N LEU A 185 -4.04 -15.86 16.49
CA LEU A 185 -4.41 -17.27 16.63
C LEU A 185 -3.46 -18.18 15.84
N TYR A 186 -3.19 -17.85 14.58
CA TYR A 186 -2.25 -18.59 13.74
C TYR A 186 -0.85 -18.64 14.38
N LEU A 187 -0.34 -17.48 14.81
CA LEU A 187 1.00 -17.37 15.39
C LEU A 187 1.11 -18.18 16.69
N SER A 188 0.10 -18.10 17.55
CA SER A 188 0.03 -18.88 18.78
C SER A 188 0.10 -20.38 18.50
N LYS A 189 -0.75 -20.88 17.59
CA LYS A 189 -0.79 -22.30 17.23
C LYS A 189 0.48 -22.79 16.55
N LEU A 190 1.05 -21.98 15.67
CA LEU A 190 2.32 -22.30 15.02
C LEU A 190 3.45 -22.43 16.04
N LYS A 191 3.57 -21.48 16.98
CA LYS A 191 4.59 -21.54 18.03
C LYS A 191 4.42 -22.72 18.96
N GLU A 192 3.18 -23.09 19.29
CA GLU A 192 2.87 -24.28 20.08
C GLU A 192 3.37 -25.55 19.37
N GLN A 193 3.01 -25.73 18.09
CA GLN A 193 3.41 -26.91 17.30
C GLN A 193 4.93 -27.03 17.13
N LEU A 194 5.63 -25.92 16.90
CA LEU A 194 7.09 -25.91 16.73
C LEU A 194 7.87 -26.25 18.01
N LYS A 195 7.25 -26.20 19.20
CA LYS A 195 7.90 -26.66 20.44
C LYS A 195 8.00 -28.19 20.53
N PHE A 196 7.20 -28.90 19.73
CA PHE A 196 7.15 -30.37 19.71
C PHE A 196 7.96 -30.98 18.56
N LEU A 197 8.57 -30.15 17.71
CA LEU A 197 9.45 -30.53 16.60
C LEU A 197 10.90 -30.26 16.97
#